data_AF-A0A1S6H7C9-F1
#
_entry.id   AF-A0A1S6H7C9-F1
#
_cell.length_a   1.000
_cell.length_b   1.000
_cell.length_c   1.000
_cell.angle_alpha   90.00
_cell.angle_beta   90.00
_cell.angle_gamma   90.00
#
_symmetry.space_group_name_H-M   'P 1'
#
loop_
_entity.id
_entity.type
_entity.pdbx_description
1 polymer ?
#
loop_
_entity_poly.entity_id
_entity_poly.type
_entity_poly.pdbx_seq_one_letter_code
_entity_poly.pdbx_strand_id
1 'polypeptide(L)'
;MSSELEKLVIIESPFRGENYEETAINIIYARACVHDSLLKGEFPFASHLFYTQDGILDDKTEEERMLGINAGVAWGKIAKKRIVYQDRGISTGMKYGIKAAEKEGQLIEYRNLPNYEEFLKKSKGINPRQGYEFKEHNGKFSENKF
;
A
#
# COMPACT_ATOMS: atom_id res chain seq x y z
N MET A 1 22.82 -8.23 -10.35
CA MET A 1 21.51 -8.75 -9.88
C MET A 1 21.20 -8.42 -8.40
N SER A 2 22.00 -7.59 -7.71
CA SER A 2 21.82 -7.29 -6.27
C SER A 2 21.15 -5.93 -5.95
N SER A 3 20.84 -5.08 -6.93
CA SER A 3 20.41 -3.69 -6.65
C SER A 3 18.90 -3.48 -6.51
N GLU A 4 18.08 -4.28 -7.18
CA GLU A 4 16.63 -4.01 -7.26
C GLU A 4 15.86 -4.63 -6.08
N LEU A 5 16.32 -5.74 -5.51
CA LEU A 5 15.73 -6.31 -4.29
C LEU A 5 15.91 -5.39 -3.08
N GLU A 6 17.00 -4.62 -3.04
CA GLU A 6 17.26 -3.63 -1.99
C GLU A 6 16.26 -2.47 -2.01
N LYS A 7 15.54 -2.28 -3.13
CA LYS A 7 14.51 -1.26 -3.29
C LYS A 7 13.12 -1.78 -2.91
N LEU A 8 12.91 -3.10 -2.78
CA LEU A 8 11.60 -3.64 -2.38
C LEU A 8 11.31 -3.27 -0.94
N VAL A 9 10.16 -2.62 -0.70
CA VAL A 9 9.74 -2.21 0.65
C VAL A 9 8.29 -2.56 0.91
N ILE A 10 7.97 -2.94 2.15
CA ILE A 10 6.58 -3.01 2.62
C ILE A 10 6.18 -1.68 3.21
N ILE A 11 4.99 -1.19 2.85
CA ILE A 11 4.42 0.01 3.46
C ILE A 11 3.42 -0.39 4.54
N GLU A 12 3.61 0.15 5.73
CA GLU A 12 2.65 0.15 6.82
C GLU A 12 2.06 1.55 6.98
N SER A 13 0.74 1.65 6.89
CA SER A 13 -0.03 2.85 7.20
C SER A 13 -1.43 2.44 7.68
N PRO A 14 -2.18 3.32 8.35
CA PRO A 14 -3.59 3.04 8.64
C PRO A 14 -4.39 2.79 7.36
N PHE A 15 -5.42 1.94 7.48
CA PHE A 15 -6.41 1.67 6.42
C PHE A 15 -7.82 1.90 6.96
N ARG A 16 -8.29 1.01 7.84
CA ARG A 16 -9.60 1.16 8.50
C ARG A 16 -9.55 2.30 9.53
N GLY A 17 -10.51 3.21 9.45
CA GLY A 17 -10.79 4.21 10.49
C GLY A 17 -12.03 3.82 11.32
N GLU A 18 -12.39 4.65 12.30
CA GLU A 18 -13.58 4.47 13.14
C GLU A 18 -14.89 4.55 12.33
N ASN A 19 -14.87 5.24 11.19
CA ASN A 19 -16.00 5.38 10.28
C ASN A 19 -15.54 5.45 8.81
N TYR A 20 -16.51 5.59 7.89
CA TYR A 20 -16.25 5.64 6.44
C TYR A 20 -15.41 6.86 6.02
N GLU A 21 -15.61 8.02 6.64
CA GLU A 21 -14.86 9.24 6.31
C GLU A 21 -13.39 9.08 6.71
N GLU A 22 -13.14 8.58 7.92
CA GLU A 22 -11.78 8.34 8.38
C GLU A 22 -11.09 7.24 7.57
N THR A 23 -11.82 6.18 7.19
CA THR A 23 -11.30 5.14 6.28
C THR A 23 -10.90 5.74 4.94
N ALA A 24 -11.72 6.64 4.37
CA ALA A 24 -11.39 7.33 3.12
C ALA A 24 -10.12 8.19 3.27
N ILE A 25 -9.98 8.91 4.39
CA ILE A 25 -8.77 9.70 4.68
C ILE A 25 -7.54 8.80 4.82
N ASN A 26 -7.66 7.66 5.51
CA ASN A 26 -6.57 6.70 5.68
C ASN A 26 -6.15 6.08 4.35
N ILE A 27 -7.07 5.79 3.44
CA ILE A 27 -6.77 5.33 2.08
C ILE A 27 -6.00 6.41 1.29
N ILE A 28 -6.42 7.67 1.38
CA ILE A 28 -5.72 8.79 0.72
C ILE A 28 -4.30 8.93 1.30
N TYR A 29 -4.16 8.85 2.61
CA TYR A 29 -2.87 8.87 3.29
C TYR A 29 -1.98 7.69 2.89
N ALA A 30 -2.50 6.46 2.84
CA ALA A 30 -1.78 5.28 2.41
C ALA A 30 -1.26 5.41 0.97
N ARG A 31 -2.08 5.98 0.06
CA ARG A 31 -1.66 6.29 -1.32
C ARG A 31 -0.53 7.32 -1.35
N ALA A 32 -0.58 8.32 -0.49
CA ALA A 32 0.47 9.32 -0.35
C ALA A 32 1.80 8.69 0.12
N CYS A 33 1.72 7.74 1.07
CA CYS A 33 2.86 6.98 1.57
C CYS A 33 3.54 6.13 0.47
N VAL A 34 2.74 5.49 -0.38
CA VAL A 34 3.23 4.76 -1.56
C VAL A 34 3.91 5.71 -2.54
N HIS A 35 3.31 6.87 -2.81
CA HIS A 35 3.88 7.87 -3.70
C HIS A 35 5.21 8.43 -3.18
N ASP A 36 5.31 8.76 -1.89
CA ASP A 36 6.57 9.21 -1.28
C ASP A 36 7.68 8.16 -1.41
N SER A 37 7.35 6.88 -1.15
CA SER A 37 8.29 5.76 -1.29
C SER A 37 8.78 5.61 -2.74
N LEU A 38 7.88 5.70 -3.73
CA LEU A 38 8.25 5.68 -5.15
C LEU A 38 9.19 6.83 -5.52
N LEU A 39 8.93 8.06 -5.04
CA LEU A 39 9.79 9.22 -5.30
C LEU A 39 11.18 9.10 -4.66
N LYS A 40 11.34 8.26 -3.64
CA LYS A 40 12.64 7.90 -3.04
C LYS A 40 13.37 6.81 -3.81
N GLY A 41 12.82 6.33 -4.93
CA GLY A 41 13.41 5.27 -5.76
C GLY A 41 13.20 3.86 -5.18
N GLU A 42 12.24 3.71 -4.27
CA GLU A 42 11.86 2.42 -3.70
C GLU A 42 10.72 1.79 -4.52
N PHE A 43 10.51 0.49 -4.33
CA PHE A 43 9.47 -0.32 -4.95
C PHE A 43 8.50 -0.80 -3.86
N PRO A 44 7.54 0.05 -3.45
CA PRO A 44 6.65 -0.24 -2.35
C PRO A 44 5.56 -1.24 -2.70
N PHE A 45 5.26 -2.12 -1.74
CA PHE A 45 4.04 -2.90 -1.70
C PHE A 45 3.22 -2.55 -0.44
N ALA A 46 2.00 -2.07 -0.64
CA ALA A 46 1.04 -1.76 0.41
C ALA A 46 -0.11 -2.77 0.36
N SER A 47 0.04 -3.89 1.08
CA SER A 47 -0.91 -5.02 1.03
C SER A 47 -2.33 -4.62 1.42
N HIS A 48 -2.48 -3.71 2.38
CA HIS A 48 -3.78 -3.20 2.83
C HIS A 48 -4.46 -2.29 1.83
N LEU A 49 -3.75 -1.74 0.84
CA LEU A 49 -4.38 -1.06 -0.30
C LEU A 49 -4.72 -2.07 -1.40
N PHE A 50 -3.83 -3.01 -1.69
CA PHE A 50 -4.00 -3.96 -2.78
C PHE A 50 -5.08 -5.00 -2.50
N TYR A 51 -5.00 -5.70 -1.37
CA TYR A 51 -5.90 -6.82 -1.10
C TYR A 51 -7.32 -6.39 -0.76
N THR A 52 -7.54 -5.13 -0.42
CA THR A 52 -8.86 -4.57 -0.08
C THR A 52 -9.57 -3.95 -1.28
N GLN A 53 -9.03 -4.11 -2.50
CA GLN A 53 -9.74 -3.71 -3.72
C GLN A 53 -10.94 -4.63 -3.99
N ASP A 54 -11.97 -4.08 -4.61
CA ASP A 54 -13.22 -4.78 -4.91
C ASP A 54 -12.96 -6.12 -5.63
N GLY A 55 -13.48 -7.20 -5.06
CA GLY A 55 -13.36 -8.56 -5.62
C GLY A 55 -12.08 -9.31 -5.23
N ILE A 56 -11.21 -8.75 -4.38
CA ILE A 56 -10.01 -9.44 -3.88
C ILE A 56 -10.26 -10.04 -2.48
N LEU A 57 -10.41 -9.20 -1.45
CA LEU A 57 -10.77 -9.59 -0.08
C LEU A 57 -11.72 -8.55 0.54
N ASP A 58 -12.70 -9.00 1.31
CA ASP A 58 -13.55 -8.20 2.18
C ASP A 58 -12.95 -8.10 3.59
N ASP A 59 -12.28 -6.98 3.85
CA ASP A 59 -11.68 -6.65 5.14
C ASP A 59 -12.69 -6.64 6.31
N LYS A 60 -14.01 -6.61 6.05
CA LYS A 60 -15.05 -6.72 7.08
C LYS A 60 -15.16 -8.11 7.68
N THR A 61 -14.69 -9.14 6.96
CA THR A 61 -14.64 -10.50 7.48
C THR A 61 -13.30 -10.74 8.17
N GLU A 62 -13.33 -11.38 9.32
CA GLU A 62 -12.11 -11.66 10.09
C GLU A 62 -11.15 -12.59 9.33
N GLU A 63 -11.72 -13.60 8.66
CA GLU A 63 -10.96 -14.59 7.90
C GLU A 63 -10.17 -13.95 6.74
N GLU A 64 -10.84 -13.17 5.89
CA GLU A 64 -10.19 -12.54 4.75
C GLU A 64 -9.25 -11.42 5.18
N ARG A 65 -9.60 -10.68 6.25
CA ARG A 65 -8.68 -9.71 6.87
C ARG A 65 -7.37 -10.38 7.32
N MET A 66 -7.46 -11.52 7.99
CA MET A 66 -6.29 -12.28 8.42
C MET A 66 -5.50 -12.85 7.25
N LEU A 67 -6.18 -13.30 6.19
CA LEU A 67 -5.54 -13.73 4.95
C LEU A 67 -4.72 -12.61 4.30
N GLY A 68 -5.29 -11.40 4.20
CA GLY A 68 -4.61 -10.23 3.66
C GLY A 68 -3.38 -9.81 4.49
N ILE A 69 -3.49 -9.83 5.82
CA ILE A 69 -2.36 -9.56 6.73
C ILE A 69 -1.26 -10.61 6.52
N ASN A 70 -1.60 -11.89 6.52
CA ASN A 70 -0.63 -12.97 6.37
C ASN A 70 0.07 -12.93 5.00
N ALA A 71 -0.66 -12.62 3.94
CA ALA A 71 -0.10 -12.45 2.61
C ALA A 71 0.87 -11.26 2.55
N GLY A 72 0.51 -10.12 3.16
CA GLY A 72 1.42 -8.96 3.30
C GLY A 72 2.67 -9.27 4.12
N VAL A 73 2.54 -10.04 5.21
CA VAL A 73 3.68 -10.52 6.01
C VAL A 73 4.59 -11.44 5.19
N ALA A 74 4.04 -12.34 4.37
CA ALA A 74 4.82 -13.21 3.50
C ALA A 74 5.65 -12.43 2.48
N TRP A 75 5.06 -11.41 1.83
CA TRP A 75 5.80 -10.48 0.97
C TRP A 75 6.92 -9.74 1.72
N GLY A 76 6.66 -9.40 2.99
CA GLY A 76 7.64 -8.77 3.87
C GLY A 76 8.94 -9.57 4.03
N LYS A 77 8.93 -10.90 3.90
CA LYS A 77 10.14 -11.72 4.01
C LYS A 77 11.12 -11.51 2.85
N ILE A 78 10.63 -11.02 1.72
CA ILE A 78 11.42 -10.78 0.50
C ILE A 78 11.84 -9.30 0.43
N ALA A 79 11.02 -8.41 0.97
CA ALA A 79 11.30 -6.97 0.98
C ALA A 79 12.48 -6.63 1.90
N LYS A 80 13.33 -5.70 1.45
CA LYS A 80 14.52 -5.27 2.19
C LYS A 80 14.17 -4.66 3.54
N LYS A 81 13.10 -3.86 3.59
CA LYS A 81 12.67 -3.16 4.79
C LYS A 81 11.16 -2.93 4.81
N ARG A 82 10.66 -2.69 6.02
CA ARG A 82 9.31 -2.24 6.30
C ARG A 82 9.34 -0.77 6.67
N ILE A 83 8.57 0.02 5.94
CA ILE A 83 8.43 1.46 6.16
C ILE A 83 7.12 1.70 6.88
N VAL A 84 7.21 2.33 8.05
CA VAL A 84 6.05 2.62 8.90
C VAL A 84 5.79 4.12 8.88
N TYR A 85 4.70 4.53 8.23
CA TYR A 85 4.28 5.93 8.22
C TYR A 85 3.35 6.22 9.40
N GLN A 86 3.80 7.05 10.33
CA GLN A 86 3.20 7.18 11.67
C GLN A 86 2.41 8.46 11.92
N ASP A 87 2.23 9.34 10.92
CA ASP A 87 1.55 10.64 11.07
C ASP A 87 0.12 10.52 11.61
N ARG A 88 -0.55 9.40 11.30
CA ARG A 88 -1.91 9.10 11.73
C ARG A 88 -1.97 8.03 12.83
N GLY A 89 -0.88 7.86 13.56
CA GLY A 89 -0.72 6.83 14.59
C GLY A 89 -0.50 5.43 14.04
N ILE A 90 -0.34 4.46 14.94
CA ILE A 90 -0.07 3.05 14.62
C ILE A 90 -1.31 2.19 14.90
N SER A 91 -1.98 1.76 13.84
CA SER A 91 -3.17 0.92 13.92
C SER A 91 -2.87 -0.50 14.42
N THR A 92 -3.89 -1.25 14.83
CA THR A 92 -3.74 -2.66 15.20
C THR A 92 -3.18 -3.50 14.07
N GLY A 93 -3.65 -3.30 12.83
CA GLY A 93 -3.10 -3.96 11.63
C GLY A 93 -1.60 -3.71 11.46
N MET A 94 -1.17 -2.45 11.59
CA MET A 94 0.25 -2.10 11.53
C MET A 94 1.08 -2.76 12.64
N LYS A 95 0.54 -2.86 13.86
CA LYS A 95 1.24 -3.56 14.96
C LYS A 95 1.51 -5.03 14.63
N TYR A 96 0.60 -5.72 13.93
CA TYR A 96 0.85 -7.08 13.47
C TYR A 96 2.00 -7.14 12.46
N GLY A 97 1.98 -6.22 11.48
CA GLY A 97 3.05 -6.12 10.48
C GLY A 97 4.42 -5.82 11.08
N ILE A 98 4.48 -4.85 12.00
CA ILE A 98 5.70 -4.46 12.73
C ILE A 98 6.24 -5.65 13.53
N LYS A 99 5.41 -6.31 14.35
CA LYS A 99 5.83 -7.48 15.14
C LYS A 99 6.34 -8.62 14.26
N ALA A 100 5.72 -8.84 13.11
CA ALA A 100 6.17 -9.86 12.17
C ALA A 100 7.54 -9.50 11.58
N ALA A 101 7.77 -8.24 11.22
CA ALA A 101 9.08 -7.76 10.76
C ALA A 101 10.16 -7.90 11.84
N GLU A 102 9.86 -7.53 13.09
CA GLU A 102 10.77 -7.68 14.23
C GLU A 102 11.17 -9.14 14.44
N LYS A 103 10.20 -10.06 14.38
CA LYS A 103 10.44 -11.51 14.55
C LYS A 103 11.36 -12.09 13.47
N GLU A 104 11.26 -11.59 12.24
CA GLU A 104 12.05 -12.04 11.09
C GLU A 104 13.38 -11.26 10.96
N GLY A 105 13.67 -10.31 11.87
CA GLY A 105 14.86 -9.45 11.80
C GLY A 105 14.86 -8.50 10.60
N GLN A 106 13.70 -8.21 10.02
CA GLN A 106 13.56 -7.27 8.91
C GLN A 106 13.86 -5.84 9.40
N LEU A 107 14.57 -5.05 8.59
CA LEU A 107 14.80 -3.64 8.88
C LEU A 107 13.47 -2.88 8.92
N ILE A 108 13.26 -2.08 9.96
CA ILE A 108 12.08 -1.24 10.13
C ILE A 108 12.51 0.22 10.15
N GLU A 109 11.89 1.03 9.32
CA GLU A 109 12.14 2.47 9.23
C GLU A 109 10.84 3.22 9.47
N TYR A 110 10.82 4.09 10.46
CA TYR A 110 9.69 4.94 10.76
C TYR A 110 9.81 6.26 9.99
N ARG A 111 8.71 6.68 9.35
CA ARG A 111 8.65 7.89 8.55
C ARG A 111 7.44 8.73 8.91
N ASN A 112 7.58 10.01 8.60
CA ASN A 112 6.50 10.97 8.54
C ASN A 112 6.40 11.51 7.12
N LEU A 113 5.20 11.76 6.62
CA LEU A 113 4.99 12.19 5.25
C LEU A 113 5.25 13.70 5.11
N PRO A 114 6.27 14.13 4.35
CA PRO A 114 6.46 15.54 4.07
C PRO A 114 5.36 16.05 3.13
N ASN A 115 4.86 17.26 3.36
CA ASN A 115 3.92 17.95 2.47
C ASN A 115 2.60 17.19 2.16
N TYR A 116 2.04 16.46 3.13
CA TYR A 116 0.76 15.74 2.97
C TYR A 116 -0.36 16.61 2.36
N GLU A 117 -0.43 17.88 2.78
CA GLU A 117 -1.38 18.86 2.25
C GLU A 117 -1.28 19.06 0.73
N GLU A 118 -0.07 18.97 0.16
CA GLU A 118 0.14 19.09 -1.28
C GLU A 118 -0.39 17.87 -2.03
N PHE A 119 -0.20 16.66 -1.46
CA PHE A 119 -0.79 15.44 -2.01
C PHE A 119 -2.31 15.50 -2.01
N LEU A 120 -2.92 15.99 -0.92
CA LEU A 120 -4.37 16.21 -0.84
C LEU A 120 -4.86 17.17 -1.92
N LYS A 121 -4.15 18.27 -2.18
CA LYS A 121 -4.49 19.22 -3.24
C LYS A 121 -4.43 18.58 -4.63
N LYS A 122 -3.43 17.74 -4.92
CA LYS A 122 -3.32 17.00 -6.19
C LYS A 122 -4.39 15.90 -6.33
N SER A 123 -4.81 15.31 -5.20
CA SER A 123 -5.82 14.25 -5.16
C SER A 123 -7.25 14.79 -5.24
N LYS A 124 -7.49 16.06 -4.83
CA LYS A 124 -8.75 16.79 -5.01
C LYS A 124 -8.98 17.08 -6.49
N GLY A 125 -9.56 16.12 -7.18
CA GLY A 125 -9.76 16.08 -8.63
C GLY A 125 -9.87 14.64 -9.16
N ILE A 126 -9.41 13.66 -8.37
CA ILE A 126 -9.56 12.23 -8.65
C ILE A 126 -10.91 11.80 -8.10
N ASN A 127 -11.94 11.77 -8.95
CA ASN A 127 -13.16 11.04 -8.63
C ASN A 127 -12.79 9.54 -8.55
N PRO A 128 -12.96 8.86 -7.40
CA PRO A 128 -12.58 7.46 -7.26
C PRO A 128 -13.32 6.51 -8.22
N ARG A 129 -14.38 6.99 -8.89
CA ARG A 129 -15.13 6.27 -9.95
C ARG A 129 -14.83 6.74 -11.38
N GLN A 130 -14.03 7.79 -11.59
CA GLN A 130 -13.80 8.37 -12.92
C GLN A 130 -12.29 8.31 -13.19
N GLY A 131 -11.85 7.26 -13.88
CA GLY A 131 -10.40 7.11 -14.06
C GLY A 131 -9.92 5.95 -14.90
N TYR A 132 -10.76 5.32 -15.72
CA TYR A 132 -10.28 4.51 -16.83
C TYR A 132 -11.22 4.68 -18.02
N GLU A 133 -11.01 5.74 -18.80
CA GLU A 133 -11.40 5.69 -20.20
C GLU A 133 -10.36 4.82 -20.90
N PHE A 134 -10.75 3.61 -21.29
CA PHE A 134 -9.97 2.88 -22.29
C PHE A 134 -9.98 3.74 -23.55
N LYS A 135 -8.82 4.24 -23.99
CA LYS A 135 -8.70 4.62 -25.40
C LYS A 135 -8.98 3.35 -26.18
N GLU A 136 -10.04 3.33 -26.98
CA GLU A 136 -10.31 2.22 -27.89
C GLU A 136 -9.05 1.98 -28.73
N HIS A 137 -8.27 0.96 -28.37
CA HIS A 137 -7.15 0.55 -29.18
C HIS A 137 -7.71 -0.38 -30.24
N ASN A 138 -8.07 0.18 -31.39
CA ASN A 138 -8.41 -0.58 -32.61
C ASN A 138 -7.21 -1.36 -33.19
N GLY A 139 -6.17 -1.58 -32.40
CA GLY A 139 -5.03 -2.42 -32.74
C GLY A 139 -5.38 -3.86 -32.43
N LYS A 140 -5.52 -4.69 -33.48
CA LYS A 140 -5.52 -6.14 -33.36
C LYS A 140 -4.32 -6.54 -32.50
N PHE A 141 -4.56 -7.15 -31.33
CA PHE A 141 -3.50 -7.78 -30.56
C PHE A 141 -2.84 -8.83 -31.47
N SER A 142 -1.63 -8.56 -31.94
CA SER A 142 -0.80 -9.59 -32.55
C SER A 142 -0.39 -10.53 -31.42
N GLU A 143 -0.84 -11.78 -31.48
CA GLU A 143 -0.39 -12.87 -30.61
C GLU A 143 1.11 -13.10 -30.83
N ASN A 144 1.96 -12.33 -30.15
CA ASN A 144 3.32 -12.75 -29.91
C ASN A 144 3.32 -13.58 -28.63
N LYS A 145 3.29 -14.89 -28.86
CA LYS A 145 3.59 -15.94 -27.88
C LYS A 145 4.91 -15.61 -27.18
N PHE A 146 4.89 -15.69 -25.85
CA PHE A 146 6.08 -15.75 -25.00
C PHE A 146 6.95 -16.95 -25.37
#